data_AF-A0A846M939-F1
#
_entry.id   AF-A0A846M939-F1
#
_cell.length_a   1.000
_cell.length_b   1.000
_cell.length_c   1.000
_cell.angle_alpha   90.00
_cell.angle_beta   90.00
_cell.angle_gamma   90.00
#
_symmetry.space_group_name_H-M   'P 1'
#
loop_
_entity.id
_entity.type
_entity.pdbx_description
1 polymer ?
#
loop_
_entity_poly.entity_id
_entity_poly.type
_entity_poly.pdbx_seq_one_letter_code
_entity_poly.pdbx_strand_id
1 'polypeptide(L)'
;MLRGQKCSSEHRKRIWTDCMPVIANLPVVWNECLRLAKEHFLQHGRWITKSELQKQTKRKFHLHSQSIQAVCHKYLFARQSAHHAIQQGHPARYPYKKKKHFPTKWAKDDFKVYENGKIELSMGIHHGKREKPIVVYASRLPKGTIKEIECCWDQGLYLAVTYEDGQKAEAYKQGSSVGVDLGEVHTIGAFCENGQALLITGRKIRSPYRLMLKLVRTEKDFCVQCI
;
A
#
# COMPACT_ATOMS: atom_id res chain seq x y z
N MET A 1 11.06 10.93 -12.40
CA MET A 1 9.78 10.19 -12.30
C MET A 1 9.65 9.68 -10.86
N LEU A 2 8.44 9.54 -10.29
CA LEU A 2 8.30 8.92 -8.96
C LEU A 2 8.47 7.41 -9.10
N ARG A 3 9.39 6.83 -8.33
CA ARG A 3 9.61 5.37 -8.27
C ARG A 3 9.40 4.85 -6.86
N GLY A 4 9.02 3.57 -6.76
CA GLY A 4 8.87 2.85 -5.50
C GLY A 4 9.91 1.74 -5.37
N GLN A 5 10.53 1.61 -4.19
CA GLN A 5 11.45 0.52 -3.88
C GLN A 5 11.09 -0.12 -2.53
N LYS A 6 11.14 -1.46 -2.48
CA LYS A 6 11.08 -2.23 -1.22
C LYS A 6 12.48 -2.27 -0.60
N CYS A 7 12.64 -1.70 0.58
CA CYS A 7 13.88 -1.74 1.35
C CYS A 7 13.70 -2.66 2.55
N SER A 8 14.50 -3.73 2.59
CA SER A 8 14.61 -4.60 3.76
C SER A 8 15.65 -4.04 4.72
N SER A 9 15.34 -4.04 6.02
CA SER A 9 16.29 -3.63 7.04
C SER A 9 17.27 -4.75 7.41
N GLU A 10 18.51 -4.39 7.67
CA GLU A 10 19.54 -5.29 8.24
C GLU A 10 19.21 -5.75 9.67
N HIS A 11 18.43 -4.95 10.42
CA HIS A 11 18.12 -5.19 11.83
C HIS A 11 16.64 -5.53 12.05
N ARG A 12 16.15 -6.64 11.46
CA ARG A 12 14.72 -7.05 11.52
C ARG A 12 14.12 -7.02 12.93
N LYS A 13 14.86 -7.48 13.96
CA LYS A 13 14.35 -7.56 15.35
C LYS A 13 14.10 -6.18 15.97
N ARG A 14 14.95 -5.19 15.68
CA ARG A 14 14.89 -3.85 16.32
C ARG A 14 13.77 -2.98 15.76
N ILE A 15 13.58 -3.04 14.43
CA ILE A 15 12.42 -2.41 13.78
C ILE A 15 11.12 -3.04 14.29
N TRP A 16 11.11 -4.35 14.52
CA TRP A 16 9.94 -5.02 15.07
C TRP A 16 9.57 -4.42 16.43
N THR A 17 10.50 -4.32 17.37
CA THR A 17 10.22 -3.79 18.72
C THR A 17 9.76 -2.33 18.71
N ASP A 18 10.38 -1.48 17.88
CA ASP A 18 10.12 -0.03 17.93
C ASP A 18 8.97 0.40 17.01
N CYS A 19 8.78 -0.25 15.86
CA CYS A 19 7.68 0.06 14.93
C CYS A 19 6.38 -0.71 15.23
N MET A 20 6.43 -1.92 15.80
CA MET A 20 5.21 -2.73 16.01
C MET A 20 4.15 -2.02 16.84
N PRO A 21 4.45 -1.34 17.96
CA PRO A 21 3.42 -0.67 18.74
C PRO A 21 2.68 0.41 17.93
N VAL A 22 3.39 1.12 17.06
CA VAL A 22 2.85 2.19 16.20
C VAL A 22 2.02 1.59 15.05
N ILE A 23 2.54 0.56 14.40
CA ILE A 23 1.87 -0.12 13.29
C ILE A 23 0.65 -0.90 13.78
N ALA A 24 0.66 -1.42 15.02
CA ALA A 24 -0.47 -2.10 15.63
C ALA A 24 -1.65 -1.15 15.89
N ASN A 25 -1.39 0.14 16.10
CA ASN A 25 -2.43 1.12 16.41
C ASN A 25 -3.21 1.62 15.18
N LEU A 26 -2.62 1.68 13.98
CA LEU A 26 -3.36 2.13 12.78
C LEU A 26 -4.52 1.22 12.34
N PRO A 27 -4.40 -0.12 12.37
CA PRO A 27 -5.54 -1.00 12.20
C PRO A 27 -6.65 -0.70 13.21
N VAL A 28 -6.30 -0.33 14.45
CA VAL A 28 -7.27 0.09 15.46
C VAL A 28 -7.98 1.38 15.05
N VAL A 29 -7.26 2.36 14.49
CA VAL A 29 -7.89 3.57 13.92
C VAL A 29 -8.90 3.22 12.83
N TRP A 30 -8.54 2.33 11.89
CA TRP A 30 -9.48 1.87 10.86
C TRP A 30 -10.71 1.18 11.44
N ASN A 31 -10.49 0.29 12.41
CA ASN A 31 -11.56 -0.45 13.07
C ASN A 31 -12.47 0.47 13.88
N GLU A 32 -11.92 1.54 14.45
CA GLU A 32 -12.69 2.60 15.10
C GLU A 32 -13.48 3.40 14.07
N CYS A 33 -12.92 3.76 12.92
CA CYS A 33 -13.69 4.40 11.84
C CYS A 33 -14.89 3.56 11.40
N LEU A 34 -14.72 2.23 11.27
CA LEU A 34 -15.81 1.30 10.97
C LEU A 34 -16.90 1.35 12.04
N ARG A 35 -16.52 1.30 13.31
CA ARG A 35 -17.43 1.33 14.44
C ARG A 35 -18.21 2.64 14.50
N LEU A 36 -17.51 3.77 14.49
CA LEU A 36 -18.09 5.10 14.56
C LEU A 36 -19.04 5.38 13.40
N ALA A 37 -18.68 4.99 12.18
CA ALA A 37 -19.55 5.18 11.03
C ALA A 37 -20.82 4.33 11.11
N LYS A 38 -20.72 3.08 11.59
CA LYS A 38 -21.87 2.20 11.80
C LYS A 38 -22.81 2.78 12.87
N GLU A 39 -22.28 3.16 14.02
CA GLU A 39 -23.05 3.74 15.12
C GLU A 39 -23.73 5.04 14.71
N HIS A 40 -22.99 5.93 14.02
CA HIS A 40 -23.53 7.19 13.55
C HIS A 40 -24.71 6.98 12.59
N PHE A 41 -24.59 6.01 11.66
CA PHE A 41 -25.66 5.68 10.73
C PHE A 41 -26.88 5.09 11.44
N LEU A 42 -26.67 4.19 12.40
CA LEU A 42 -27.76 3.60 13.19
C LEU A 42 -28.50 4.65 14.05
N GLN A 43 -27.79 5.65 14.57
CA GLN A 43 -28.37 6.68 15.43
C GLN A 43 -29.07 7.81 14.65
N HIS A 44 -28.51 8.25 13.52
CA HIS A 44 -28.95 9.47 12.83
C HIS A 44 -29.54 9.19 11.43
N GLY A 45 -29.51 7.94 10.96
CA GLY A 45 -29.97 7.57 9.60
C GLY A 45 -29.13 8.16 8.47
N ARG A 46 -27.96 8.75 8.77
CA ARG A 46 -27.11 9.43 7.79
C ARG A 46 -25.64 9.05 7.92
N TRP A 47 -24.92 9.14 6.81
CA TRP A 47 -23.49 8.84 6.75
C TRP A 47 -22.67 9.86 7.54
N ILE A 48 -21.68 9.37 8.31
CA ILE A 48 -20.72 10.25 8.99
C ILE A 48 -19.90 11.06 7.99
N THR A 49 -19.76 12.35 8.24
CA THR A 49 -18.94 13.25 7.42
C THR A 49 -17.47 13.17 7.79
N LYS A 50 -16.62 13.75 6.93
CA LYS A 50 -15.17 13.82 7.17
C LYS A 50 -14.84 14.57 8.47
N SER A 51 -15.48 15.71 8.68
CA SER A 51 -15.26 16.56 9.86
C SER A 51 -15.71 15.86 11.15
N GLU A 52 -16.88 15.21 11.14
CA GLU A 52 -17.38 14.44 12.28
C GLU A 52 -16.43 13.28 12.62
N LEU A 53 -16.01 12.49 11.62
CA LEU A 53 -15.10 11.36 11.83
C LEU A 53 -13.73 11.83 12.36
N GLN A 54 -13.16 12.89 11.79
CA GLN A 54 -11.90 13.46 12.27
C GLN A 54 -12.01 14.02 13.69
N LYS A 55 -13.13 14.69 14.03
CA LYS A 55 -13.38 15.19 15.39
C LYS A 55 -13.43 14.05 16.40
N GLN A 56 -14.11 12.96 16.07
CA GLN A 56 -14.26 11.81 16.97
C GLN A 56 -12.99 10.96 17.11
N THR A 57 -12.07 11.01 16.15
CA THR A 57 -10.77 10.28 16.20
C THR A 57 -9.62 11.13 16.76
N LYS A 58 -9.81 12.44 16.89
CA LYS A 58 -8.79 13.39 17.36
C LYS A 58 -8.32 13.03 18.78
N ARG A 59 -6.99 12.97 18.98
CA ARG A 59 -6.32 12.70 20.28
C ARG A 59 -6.68 11.35 20.94
N LYS A 60 -7.37 10.43 20.26
CA LYS A 60 -7.66 9.08 20.78
C LYS A 60 -6.48 8.10 20.65
N PHE A 61 -5.52 8.41 19.79
CA PHE A 61 -4.43 7.50 19.43
C PHE A 61 -3.09 8.20 19.60
N HIS A 62 -2.11 7.47 20.12
CA HIS A 62 -0.72 7.91 20.29
C HIS A 62 0.02 7.77 18.96
N LEU A 63 -0.43 8.52 17.95
CA LEU A 63 0.07 8.47 16.58
C LEU A 63 0.22 9.88 16.03
N HIS A 64 1.04 10.03 14.99
CA HIS A 64 1.11 11.28 14.26
C HIS A 64 -0.28 11.63 13.67
N SER A 65 -0.68 12.89 13.80
CA SER A 65 -2.03 13.34 13.40
C SER A 65 -2.29 13.11 11.92
N GLN A 66 -1.28 13.29 11.07
CA GLN A 66 -1.38 13.03 9.64
C GLN A 66 -1.65 11.56 9.34
N SER A 67 -1.07 10.62 10.10
CA SER A 67 -1.31 9.19 9.93
C SER A 67 -2.75 8.82 10.27
N ILE A 68 -3.30 9.36 11.37
CA ILE A 68 -4.71 9.18 11.74
C ILE A 68 -5.63 9.72 10.63
N GLN A 69 -5.35 10.94 10.16
CA GLN A 69 -6.11 11.57 9.07
C GLN A 69 -6.07 10.75 7.78
N ALA A 70 -4.90 10.20 7.43
CA ALA A 70 -4.73 9.35 6.25
C ALA A 70 -5.58 8.06 6.34
N VAL A 71 -5.67 7.44 7.52
CA VAL A 71 -6.56 6.29 7.75
C VAL A 71 -8.03 6.69 7.56
N CYS A 72 -8.45 7.81 8.17
CA CYS A 72 -9.81 8.33 8.02
C CYS A 72 -10.16 8.62 6.55
N HIS A 73 -9.23 9.23 5.79
CA HIS A 73 -9.41 9.49 4.36
C HIS A 73 -9.52 8.19 3.55
N LYS A 74 -8.64 7.21 3.80
CA LYS A 74 -8.70 5.89 3.14
C LYS A 74 -10.03 5.19 3.41
N TYR A 75 -10.56 5.28 4.64
CA TYR A 75 -11.88 4.75 4.99
C TYR A 75 -13.01 5.43 4.21
N LEU A 76 -13.05 6.76 4.22
CA LEU A 76 -14.07 7.54 3.52
C LEU A 76 -14.06 7.30 2.01
N PHE A 77 -12.86 7.23 1.42
CA PHE A 77 -12.67 6.89 0.02
C PHE A 77 -13.23 5.51 -0.29
N ALA A 78 -12.85 4.48 0.48
CA ALA A 78 -13.36 3.12 0.29
C ALA A 78 -14.89 3.03 0.40
N ARG A 79 -15.50 3.79 1.32
CA ARG A 79 -16.96 3.89 1.44
C ARG A 79 -17.59 4.57 0.22
N GLN A 80 -17.03 5.68 -0.24
CA GLN A 80 -17.53 6.41 -1.41
C GLN A 80 -17.43 5.59 -2.69
N SER A 81 -16.30 4.91 -2.91
CA SER A 81 -16.14 4.01 -4.05
C SER A 81 -17.15 2.86 -4.02
N ALA A 82 -17.38 2.27 -2.84
CA ALA A 82 -18.40 1.23 -2.69
C ALA A 82 -19.82 1.77 -2.98
N HIS A 83 -20.14 2.97 -2.50
CA HIS A 83 -21.42 3.62 -2.81
C HIS A 83 -21.61 3.82 -4.31
N HIS A 84 -20.61 4.35 -5.00
CA HIS A 84 -20.66 4.60 -6.44
C HIS A 84 -20.83 3.31 -7.24
N ALA A 85 -20.09 2.25 -6.86
CA ALA A 85 -20.21 0.95 -7.51
C ALA A 85 -21.62 0.34 -7.33
N ILE A 86 -22.22 0.47 -6.14
CA ILE A 86 -23.60 0.02 -5.88
C ILE A 86 -24.59 0.81 -6.74
N GLN A 87 -24.42 2.13 -6.86
CA GLN A 87 -25.26 2.98 -7.72
C GLN A 87 -25.17 2.59 -9.20
N GLN A 88 -24.02 2.10 -9.64
CA GLN A 88 -23.81 1.58 -11.00
C GLN A 88 -24.29 0.14 -11.19
N GLY A 89 -24.93 -0.47 -10.18
CA GLY A 89 -25.43 -1.84 -10.24
C GLY A 89 -24.35 -2.92 -10.08
N HIS A 90 -23.12 -2.56 -9.70
CA HIS A 90 -22.08 -3.53 -9.43
C HIS A 90 -22.28 -4.21 -8.06
N PRO A 91 -21.94 -5.50 -7.92
CA PRO A 91 -22.04 -6.24 -6.66
C PRO A 91 -20.91 -5.82 -5.69
N ALA A 92 -21.01 -4.61 -5.14
CA ALA A 92 -20.07 -4.05 -4.18
C ALA A 92 -20.64 -4.04 -2.75
N ARG A 93 -19.75 -4.01 -1.74
CA ARG A 93 -20.12 -3.92 -0.33
C ARG A 93 -19.36 -2.77 0.32
N TYR A 94 -20.03 -2.04 1.21
CA TYR A 94 -19.38 -1.03 2.04
C TYR A 94 -18.26 -1.65 2.90
N PRO A 95 -17.25 -0.88 3.34
CA PRO A 95 -16.22 -1.40 4.23
C PRO A 95 -16.83 -2.01 5.51
N TYR A 96 -16.63 -3.31 5.72
CA TYR A 96 -17.13 -4.05 6.89
C TYR A 96 -16.04 -4.86 7.62
N LYS A 97 -14.92 -5.15 6.95
CA LYS A 97 -13.87 -6.00 7.50
C LYS A 97 -12.94 -5.18 8.40
N LYS A 98 -12.78 -5.65 9.63
CA LYS A 98 -11.71 -5.19 10.52
C LYS A 98 -10.35 -5.52 9.90
N LYS A 99 -9.39 -4.62 10.07
CA LYS A 99 -8.00 -4.81 9.63
C LYS A 99 -7.14 -5.24 10.82
N LYS A 100 -6.21 -6.16 10.55
CA LYS A 100 -5.12 -6.54 11.46
C LYS A 100 -3.84 -5.75 11.18
N HIS A 101 -3.63 -5.36 9.92
CA HIS A 101 -2.47 -4.60 9.46
C HIS A 101 -2.93 -3.41 8.64
N PHE A 102 -2.27 -2.27 8.83
CA PHE A 102 -2.51 -1.05 8.11
C PHE A 102 -1.18 -0.35 7.87
N PRO A 103 -0.81 -0.07 6.61
CA PRO A 103 0.45 0.59 6.32
C PRO A 103 0.55 2.00 6.94
N THR A 104 1.66 2.29 7.61
CA THR A 104 1.94 3.63 8.16
C THR A 104 2.74 4.44 7.16
N LYS A 105 2.29 5.66 6.84
CA LYS A 105 2.97 6.53 5.89
C LYS A 105 3.56 7.76 6.59
N TRP A 106 4.80 8.09 6.26
CA TRP A 106 5.50 9.34 6.55
C TRP A 106 5.82 10.03 5.22
N ALA A 107 5.52 11.31 5.11
CA ALA A 107 5.75 12.11 3.91
C ALA A 107 6.28 13.50 4.27
N LYS A 108 6.92 14.18 3.31
CA LYS A 108 7.47 15.54 3.51
C LYS A 108 8.47 15.56 4.69
N ASP A 109 8.23 16.40 5.69
CA ASP A 109 9.12 16.63 6.85
C ASP A 109 8.88 15.64 8.00
N ASP A 110 8.04 14.63 7.79
CA ASP A 110 7.72 13.63 8.80
C ASP A 110 8.83 12.57 8.95
N PHE A 111 9.93 12.66 8.22
CA PHE A 111 11.08 11.77 8.38
C PHE A 111 12.40 12.45 8.04
N LYS A 112 13.51 11.90 8.54
CA LYS A 112 14.87 12.30 8.18
C LYS A 112 15.66 11.06 7.78
N VAL A 113 16.37 11.16 6.67
CA VAL A 113 17.26 10.09 6.17
C VAL A 113 18.69 10.59 6.27
N TYR A 114 19.56 9.78 6.86
CA TYR A 114 20.97 10.07 7.04
C TYR A 114 21.81 9.23 6.08
N GLU A 115 23.00 9.72 5.73
CA GLU A 115 23.91 9.06 4.77
C GLU A 115 24.35 7.65 5.22
N ASN A 116 24.40 7.41 6.54
CA ASN A 116 24.74 6.12 7.12
C ASN A 116 23.58 5.10 7.10
N GLY A 117 22.47 5.39 6.40
CA GLY A 117 21.31 4.52 6.32
C GLY A 117 20.39 4.56 7.54
N LYS A 118 20.65 5.44 8.52
CA LYS A 118 19.72 5.74 9.61
C LYS A 118 18.53 6.53 9.07
N ILE A 119 17.33 6.19 9.52
CA ILE A 119 16.09 6.89 9.20
C ILE A 119 15.38 7.18 10.51
N GLU A 120 15.03 8.44 10.74
CA GLU A 120 14.20 8.87 11.86
C GLU A 120 12.79 9.17 11.35
N LEU A 121 11.80 8.47 11.89
CA LEU A 121 10.39 8.62 11.56
C LEU A 121 9.71 9.42 12.66
N SER A 122 9.14 10.57 12.31
CA SER A 122 8.49 11.46 13.28
C SER A 122 7.26 10.83 13.90
N MET A 123 7.10 11.07 15.21
CA MET A 123 5.94 10.67 15.99
C MET A 123 5.07 11.87 16.36
N GLY A 124 3.86 11.58 16.87
CA GLY A 124 2.87 12.57 17.26
C GLY A 124 3.24 13.40 18.49
N ILE A 125 2.42 14.43 18.75
CA ILE A 125 2.47 15.19 20.00
C ILE A 125 1.41 14.61 20.93
N HIS A 126 1.83 14.18 22.11
CA HIS A 126 0.94 13.68 23.16
C HIS A 126 1.16 14.48 24.44
N HIS A 127 0.08 14.92 25.09
CA HIS A 127 0.11 15.83 26.25
C HIS A 127 1.02 17.08 26.05
N GLY A 128 1.05 17.63 24.84
CA GLY A 128 1.88 18.80 24.50
C GLY A 128 3.38 18.49 24.33
N LYS A 129 3.81 17.24 24.47
CA LYS A 129 5.20 16.80 24.23
C LYS A 129 5.29 15.96 22.98
N ARG A 130 6.31 16.19 22.15
CA ARG A 130 6.59 15.37 20.97
C ARG A 130 7.15 14.02 21.43
N GLU A 131 6.57 12.94 20.95
CA GLU A 131 7.10 11.59 21.21
C GLU A 131 8.44 11.38 20.50
N LYS A 132 9.25 10.47 21.05
CA LYS A 132 10.55 10.12 20.45
C LYS A 132 10.33 9.54 19.05
N PRO A 133 11.12 9.94 18.05
CA PRO A 133 11.00 9.39 16.70
C PRO A 133 11.35 7.90 16.70
N ILE A 134 10.75 7.16 15.79
CA ILE A 134 11.13 5.76 15.56
C ILE A 134 12.41 5.76 14.72
N VAL A 135 13.43 5.04 15.18
CA VAL A 135 14.72 4.97 14.48
C VAL A 135 14.84 3.62 13.80
N VAL A 136 15.06 3.63 12.50
CA VAL A 136 15.25 2.41 11.70
C VAL A 136 16.52 2.53 10.86
N TYR A 137 17.12 1.38 10.55
CA TYR A 137 18.30 1.30 9.70
C TYR A 137 17.97 0.50 8.45
N ALA A 138 18.23 1.10 7.30
CA ALA A 138 18.04 0.46 6.00
C ALA A 138 19.31 0.60 5.17
N SER A 139 19.77 -0.50 4.61
CA SER A 139 20.81 -0.48 3.60
C SER A 139 20.19 -0.42 2.20
N ARG A 140 21.00 0.04 1.22
CA ARG A 140 20.61 0.12 -0.20
C ARG A 140 19.39 1.02 -0.44
N LEU A 141 19.32 2.16 0.26
CA LEU A 141 18.35 3.19 -0.06
C LEU A 141 18.54 3.69 -1.51
N PRO A 142 17.46 3.99 -2.22
CA PRO A 142 17.55 4.47 -3.59
C PRO A 142 18.35 5.78 -3.67
N LYS A 143 19.12 5.93 -4.75
CA LYS A 143 19.73 7.21 -5.09
C LYS A 143 18.64 8.16 -5.57
N GLY A 144 18.50 9.31 -4.91
CA GLY A 144 17.51 10.33 -5.25
C GLY A 144 16.87 10.95 -4.02
N THR A 145 15.94 11.88 -4.24
CA THR A 145 15.22 12.53 -3.15
C THR A 145 14.04 11.67 -2.72
N ILE A 146 14.13 11.08 -1.53
CA ILE A 146 13.02 10.32 -0.93
C ILE A 146 11.90 11.31 -0.57
N LYS A 147 10.68 11.01 -1.03
CA LYS A 147 9.48 11.83 -0.79
C LYS A 147 8.59 11.23 0.28
N GLU A 148 8.52 9.90 0.32
CA GLU A 148 7.61 9.18 1.19
C GLU A 148 8.24 7.86 1.64
N ILE A 149 7.94 7.48 2.88
CA ILE A 149 8.29 6.18 3.45
C ILE A 149 7.01 5.58 4.01
N GLU A 150 6.69 4.36 3.61
CA GLU A 150 5.57 3.59 4.13
C GLU A 150 6.08 2.31 4.81
N CYS A 151 5.67 2.08 6.06
CA CYS A 151 5.96 0.83 6.75
C CYS A 151 4.82 -0.16 6.51
N CYS A 152 5.15 -1.29 5.92
CA CYS A 152 4.22 -2.27 5.37
C CYS A 152 4.46 -3.65 5.97
N TRP A 153 3.42 -4.47 5.94
CA TRP A 153 3.46 -5.86 6.39
C TRP A 153 3.03 -6.80 5.27
N ASP A 154 3.93 -7.69 4.88
CA ASP A 154 3.68 -8.79 3.95
C ASP A 154 4.57 -9.97 4.34
N GLN A 155 4.01 -10.88 5.15
CA GLN A 155 4.74 -11.99 5.79
C GLN A 155 6.03 -11.55 6.50
N GLY A 156 6.06 -10.29 6.96
CA GLY A 156 7.24 -9.62 7.48
C GLY A 156 7.14 -8.10 7.29
N LEU A 157 7.82 -7.37 8.16
CA LEU A 157 7.83 -5.91 8.13
C LEU A 157 8.87 -5.38 7.15
N TYR A 158 8.51 -4.38 6.34
CA TYR A 158 9.41 -3.72 5.40
C TYR A 158 9.07 -2.24 5.20
N LEU A 159 10.04 -1.47 4.73
CA LEU A 159 9.83 -0.08 4.32
C LEU A 159 9.68 -0.02 2.80
N ALA A 160 8.58 0.56 2.32
CA ALA A 160 8.40 0.98 0.94
C ALA A 160 8.78 2.45 0.84
N VAL A 161 9.73 2.77 -0.04
CA VAL A 161 10.27 4.10 -0.21
C VAL A 161 9.86 4.64 -1.58
N THR A 162 9.21 5.80 -1.59
CA THR A 162 8.90 6.55 -2.81
C THR A 162 9.93 7.66 -2.98
N TYR A 163 10.57 7.73 -4.15
CA TYR A 163 11.65 8.69 -4.42
C TYR A 163 11.58 9.28 -5.83
N GLU A 164 12.16 10.46 -5.99
CA GLU A 164 12.45 11.06 -7.29
C GLU A 164 13.85 10.64 -7.73
N ASP A 165 13.91 9.96 -8.87
CA ASP A 165 15.14 9.43 -9.47
C ASP A 165 15.89 10.44 -10.37
N GLY A 166 15.40 11.67 -10.46
CA GLY A 166 15.94 12.71 -11.35
C GLY A 166 15.71 12.47 -12.85
N GLN A 167 15.14 11.33 -13.24
CA GLN A 167 14.86 11.04 -14.64
C GLN A 167 13.67 11.87 -15.12
N LYS A 168 13.89 12.65 -16.18
CA LYS A 168 12.82 13.30 -16.92
C LYS A 168 12.29 12.31 -17.96
N ALA A 169 10.97 12.17 -18.05
CA ALA A 169 10.39 11.46 -19.17
C ALA A 169 10.76 12.23 -20.45
N GLU A 170 11.29 11.51 -21.44
CA GLU A 170 11.49 12.12 -22.74
C GLU A 170 10.14 12.57 -23.30
N ALA A 171 10.12 13.74 -23.93
CA ALA A 171 8.91 14.23 -24.57
C ALA A 171 8.50 13.23 -25.66
N TYR A 172 7.21 12.88 -25.67
CA TYR A 172 6.66 12.03 -26.72
C TYR A 172 6.94 12.66 -28.08
N LYS A 173 7.62 11.91 -28.96
CA LYS A 173 7.81 12.28 -30.35
C LYS A 173 6.84 11.47 -31.19
N GLN A 174 5.90 12.14 -31.82
CA GLN A 174 5.00 11.53 -32.79
C GLN A 174 5.83 11.06 -33.99
N GLY A 175 5.77 9.76 -34.33
CA GLY A 175 6.63 9.23 -35.39
C GLY A 175 6.22 7.86 -35.92
N SER A 176 5.91 6.90 -35.04
CA SER A 176 5.47 5.56 -35.47
C SER A 176 4.47 5.00 -34.49
N SER A 177 3.45 4.32 -35.04
CA SER A 177 2.49 3.57 -34.23
C SER A 177 3.10 2.22 -33.85
N VAL A 178 2.76 1.74 -32.66
CA VAL A 178 3.14 0.41 -32.18
C VAL A 178 1.88 -0.37 -31.85
N GLY A 179 1.68 -1.49 -32.53
CA GLY A 179 0.67 -2.48 -32.17
C GLY A 179 1.20 -3.35 -31.04
N VAL A 180 0.46 -3.44 -29.94
CA VAL A 180 0.82 -4.26 -28.77
C VAL A 180 -0.23 -5.34 -28.57
N ASP A 181 0.20 -6.59 -28.63
CA ASP A 181 -0.63 -7.77 -28.34
C ASP A 181 -0.14 -8.47 -27.07
N LEU A 182 -1.08 -8.97 -26.27
CA LEU A 182 -0.82 -9.68 -25.02
C LEU A 182 -1.14 -11.16 -25.20
N GLY A 183 -0.13 -12.02 -25.12
CA GLY A 183 -0.29 -13.46 -25.32
C GLY A 183 0.20 -14.32 -24.15
N GLU A 184 -0.21 -15.59 -24.11
CA GLU A 184 0.27 -16.51 -23.06
C GLU A 184 1.73 -16.94 -23.29
N VAL A 185 2.10 -17.21 -24.55
CA VAL A 185 3.45 -17.66 -24.92
C VAL A 185 4.42 -16.47 -24.97
N HIS A 186 3.98 -15.37 -25.57
CA HIS A 186 4.68 -14.10 -25.62
C HIS A 186 3.81 -13.10 -24.87
N THR A 187 4.22 -12.75 -23.65
CA THR A 187 3.42 -11.94 -22.73
C THR A 187 3.14 -10.56 -23.30
N ILE A 188 4.11 -10.02 -24.04
CA ILE A 188 3.96 -8.78 -24.78
C ILE A 188 4.65 -8.97 -26.12
N GLY A 189 3.89 -8.87 -27.21
CA GLY A 189 4.42 -8.66 -28.55
C GLY A 189 4.16 -7.24 -28.97
N ALA A 190 5.19 -6.50 -29.33
CA ALA A 190 5.08 -5.13 -29.83
C ALA A 190 5.70 -5.05 -31.22
N PHE A 191 4.94 -4.53 -32.18
CA PHE A 191 5.36 -4.36 -33.57
C PHE A 191 5.21 -2.90 -33.96
N CYS A 192 6.27 -2.32 -34.48
CA CYS A 192 6.31 -0.92 -34.91
C CYS A 192 6.18 -0.84 -36.43
N GLU A 193 5.54 0.22 -36.94
CA GLU A 193 5.41 0.48 -38.38
C GLU A 193 6.76 0.54 -39.12
N ASN A 194 7.85 0.87 -38.41
CA ASN A 194 9.20 0.89 -38.96
C ASN A 194 9.86 -0.50 -39.12
N GLY A 195 9.10 -1.59 -38.91
CA GLY A 195 9.57 -2.97 -39.03
C GLY A 195 10.30 -3.51 -37.79
N GLN A 196 10.49 -2.70 -36.75
CA GLN A 196 11.06 -3.18 -35.48
C GLN A 196 10.01 -3.94 -34.67
N ALA A 197 10.47 -4.98 -33.95
CA ALA A 197 9.61 -5.77 -33.07
C ALA A 197 10.30 -6.05 -31.73
N LEU A 198 9.50 -6.08 -30.66
CA LEU A 198 9.91 -6.51 -29.32
C LEU A 198 9.00 -7.64 -28.87
N LEU A 199 9.59 -8.80 -28.60
CA LEU A 199 8.89 -9.97 -28.06
C LEU A 199 9.38 -10.26 -26.65
N ILE A 200 8.53 -10.03 -25.65
CA ILE A 200 8.79 -10.38 -24.26
C ILE A 200 8.21 -11.76 -23.99
N THR A 201 9.08 -12.76 -23.85
CA THR A 201 8.64 -14.14 -23.65
C THR A 201 8.16 -14.38 -22.21
N GLY A 202 7.04 -15.09 -22.06
CA GLY A 202 6.43 -15.34 -20.75
C GLY A 202 7.03 -16.50 -19.96
N ARG A 203 8.16 -17.07 -20.39
CA ARG A 203 8.68 -18.36 -19.85
C ARG A 203 8.84 -18.35 -18.33
N LYS A 204 9.38 -17.26 -17.77
CA LYS A 204 9.60 -17.11 -16.33
C LYS A 204 8.31 -17.02 -15.52
N ILE A 205 7.25 -16.44 -16.08
CA ILE A 205 5.92 -16.32 -15.46
C ILE A 205 5.15 -17.64 -15.61
N ARG A 206 5.25 -18.28 -16.78
CA ARG A 206 4.58 -19.55 -17.09
C ARG A 206 5.08 -20.72 -16.28
N SER A 207 6.38 -20.77 -15.94
CA SER A 207 6.95 -21.86 -15.15
C SER A 207 6.25 -22.05 -13.79
N PRO A 208 6.14 -21.02 -12.91
CA PRO A 208 5.41 -21.14 -11.66
C PRO A 208 3.90 -21.30 -11.85
N TYR A 209 3.29 -20.65 -12.87
CA TYR A 209 1.86 -20.82 -13.14
C TYR A 209 1.51 -22.26 -13.52
N ARG A 210 2.35 -22.90 -14.35
CA ARG A 210 2.22 -24.31 -14.72
C ARG A 210 2.43 -25.24 -13.52
N LEU A 211 3.34 -24.90 -12.61
CA LEU A 211 3.53 -25.65 -11.36
C LEU A 211 2.29 -25.56 -10.46
N MET A 212 1.72 -24.36 -10.29
CA MET A 212 0.46 -24.17 -9.55
C MET A 212 -0.68 -24.98 -10.16
N LEU A 213 -0.88 -24.91 -11.47
CA LEU A 213 -1.94 -25.67 -12.15
C LEU A 213 -1.77 -27.18 -12.01
N LYS A 214 -0.53 -27.68 -11.98
CA LYS A 214 -0.25 -29.10 -11.69
C LYS A 214 -0.66 -29.45 -10.27
N LEU A 215 -0.23 -28.68 -9.27
CA LEU A 215 -0.57 -28.91 -7.86
C LEU A 215 -2.09 -28.92 -7.62
N VAL A 216 -2.81 -27.97 -8.21
CA VAL A 216 -4.28 -27.90 -8.13
C VAL A 216 -4.95 -29.10 -8.80
N ARG A 217 -4.39 -29.62 -9.89
CA ARG A 217 -4.88 -30.87 -10.52
C ARG A 217 -4.69 -32.06 -9.59
N THR A 218 -3.49 -32.23 -9.03
CA THR A 218 -3.22 -33.35 -8.12
C THR A 218 -4.09 -33.31 -6.86
N GLU A 219 -4.37 -32.12 -6.30
CA GLU A 219 -5.28 -31.97 -5.16
C GLU A 219 -6.74 -32.29 -5.51
N LYS A 220 -7.19 -31.92 -6.71
CA LYS A 220 -8.54 -32.29 -7.19
C LYS A 220 -8.67 -33.79 -7.43
N ASP A 221 -7.64 -34.42 -7.98
CA ASP A 221 -7.63 -35.87 -8.23
C ASP A 221 -7.63 -36.66 -6.89
N PHE A 222 -6.98 -36.15 -5.84
CA PHE A 222 -7.08 -36.68 -4.47
C PHE A 222 -8.46 -36.50 -3.83
N CYS A 223 -9.17 -35.42 -4.15
CA CYS A 223 -10.50 -35.16 -3.58
C CYS A 223 -11.59 -36.04 -4.21
N VAL A 224 -11.41 -36.48 -5.47
CA VAL A 224 -12.37 -37.36 -6.18
C VAL A 224 -12.20 -38.83 -5.79
N GLN A 225 -11.06 -39.24 -5.24
CA GLN A 225 -10.85 -40.61 -4.74
C GLN A 225 -11.33 -40.84 -3.29
N CYS A 226 -11.81 -39.78 -2.60
CA CYS A 226 -12.28 -39.84 -1.22
C CYS A 226 -13.80 -39.64 -1.06
N ILE A 227 -14.59 -39.83 -2.14
CA ILE A 227 -16.06 -39.84 -2.10
C ILE A 227 -16.57 -41.22 -2.52
#